data_AF-A0A2D8CBD7-F1
#
_entry.id   AF-A0A2D8CBD7-F1
#
_cell.length_a   1.000
_cell.length_b   1.000
_cell.length_c   1.000
_cell.angle_alpha   90.00
_cell.angle_beta   90.00
_cell.angle_gamma   90.00
#
_symmetry.space_group_name_H-M   'P 1'
#
loop_
_entity.id
_entity.type
_entity.pdbx_description
1 polymer ?
#
loop_
_entity_poly.entity_id
_entity_poly.type
_entity_poly.pdbx_seq_one_letter_code
_entity_poly.pdbx_strand_id
1 'polypeptide(L)' 'MSISNLKSAIISKVSSLNDEKLLEEINRILDLEVDLVSSYILSSEEKKSIEKGLEDIQENRVYSTEQAEKLLREWLGK' A
#
# COMPACT_ATOMS: atom_id res chain seq x y z
N MET A 1 -18.65 -17.77 -18.88
CA MET A 1 -18.59 -16.52 -19.69
C MET A 1 -17.16 -16.36 -20.17
N SER A 2 -16.90 -16.07 -21.44
CA SER A 2 -15.52 -15.84 -21.91
C SER A 2 -15.01 -14.48 -21.42
N ILE A 3 -13.70 -14.31 -21.31
CA ILE A 3 -13.06 -13.03 -20.95
C ILE A 3 -13.52 -11.91 -21.89
N SER A 4 -13.65 -12.22 -23.19
CA SER A 4 -14.16 -11.30 -24.20
C SER A 4 -15.59 -10.82 -23.88
N ASN A 5 -16.48 -11.74 -23.50
CA ASN A 5 -17.86 -11.40 -23.16
C ASN A 5 -17.96 -10.53 -21.90
N LEU A 6 -17.09 -10.77 -20.91
CA LEU A 6 -17.03 -9.95 -19.70
C LEU A 6 -16.55 -8.53 -19.98
N LYS A 7 -15.50 -8.36 -20.80
CA LYS A 7 -15.00 -7.04 -21.21
C LYS A 7 -16.09 -6.24 -21.93
N SER A 8 -16.77 -6.85 -22.90
CA SER A 8 -17.86 -6.20 -23.63
C SER A 8 -19.03 -5.80 -22.72
N ALA A 9 -19.36 -6.62 -21.72
CA ALA A 9 -20.41 -6.29 -20.75
C ALA A 9 -20.04 -5.11 -19.85
N ILE A 10 -18.76 -5.01 -19.43
CA ILE A 10 -18.26 -3.88 -18.64
C ILE A 10 -18.29 -2.59 -19.46
N ILE A 11 -17.76 -2.62 -20.70
CA ILE A 11 -17.77 -1.46 -21.60
C ILE A 11 -19.20 -0.96 -21.81
N SER A 12 -20.13 -1.87 -22.11
CA SER A 12 -21.54 -1.51 -22.32
C SER A 12 -22.16 -0.84 -21.10
N LYS A 13 -21.88 -1.35 -19.89
CA LYS A 13 -22.36 -0.76 -18.65
C LYS A 13 -21.77 0.63 -18.42
N VAL A 14 -20.45 0.78 -18.53
CA VAL A 14 -19.76 2.07 -18.30
C VAL A 14 -20.23 3.12 -19.31
N SER A 15 -20.36 2.76 -20.59
CA SER A 15 -20.84 3.67 -21.65
C SER A 15 -22.28 4.17 -21.45
N SER A 16 -23.07 3.50 -20.61
CA SER A 16 -24.45 3.90 -20.30
C SER A 16 -24.55 4.83 -19.08
N LEU A 17 -23.45 5.04 -18.35
CA LEU A 17 -23.40 5.92 -17.17
C LEU A 17 -23.21 7.37 -17.61
N ASN A 18 -23.94 8.28 -16.96
CA ASN A 18 -23.79 9.73 -17.14
C ASN A 18 -23.39 10.45 -15.84
N ASP A 19 -23.14 9.69 -14.76
CA ASP A 19 -22.71 10.24 -13.48
C ASP A 19 -21.18 10.29 -13.44
N GLU A 20 -20.64 11.51 -13.54
CA GLU A 20 -19.21 11.80 -13.54
C GLU A 20 -18.50 11.25 -12.30
N LYS A 21 -19.09 11.39 -11.11
CA LYS A 21 -18.46 10.89 -9.86
C LYS A 21 -18.35 9.38 -9.86
N LEU A 22 -19.36 8.69 -10.38
CA LEU A 22 -19.34 7.24 -10.50
C LEU A 22 -18.28 6.78 -11.50
N LEU A 23 -18.12 7.51 -12.61
CA LEU A 23 -17.09 7.23 -13.62
C LEU A 23 -15.67 7.45 -13.06
N GLU A 24 -15.46 8.51 -12.28
CA GLU A 24 -14.18 8.77 -11.59
C GLU A 24 -13.81 7.64 -10.62
N GLU A 25 -14.77 7.17 -9.81
CA GLU A 25 -14.53 6.06 -8.87
C GLU A 25 -14.25 4.74 -9.61
N ILE A 26 -14.98 4.45 -10.70
CA ILE A 26 -14.70 3.28 -11.55
C ILE A 26 -13.28 3.38 -12.13
N ASN A 27 -12.88 4.55 -12.63
CA ASN A 27 -11.54 4.75 -13.18
C ASN A 27 -10.46 4.51 -12.12
N ARG A 28 -10.65 5.06 -10.91
CA ARG A 28 -9.74 4.86 -9.78
C ARG A 28 -9.59 3.39 -9.39
N ILE A 29 -10.68 2.62 -9.38
CA ILE A 29 -10.64 1.18 -9.07
C ILE A 29 -9.81 0.41 -10.12
N LEU A 30 -9.97 0.76 -11.41
CA LEU A 30 -9.22 0.13 -12.49
C LEU A 30 -7.72 0.48 -12.43
N ASP A 31 -7.38 1.71 -12.02
CA ASP A 31 -5.98 2.12 -11.80
C ASP A 31 -5.35 1.37 -10.61
N LEU A 32 -6.11 1.13 -9.53
CA LEU A 32 -5.62 0.36 -8.37
C LEU A 32 -5.30 -1.11 -8.71
N GLU A 33 -5.98 -1.71 -9.69
CA GLU A 33 -5.64 -3.06 -10.16
C GLU A 33 -4.23 -3.11 -10.79
N VAL A 34 -3.78 -2.01 -11.41
CA VAL A 34 -2.41 -1.89 -11.95
C VAL A 34 -1.39 -1.84 -10.81
N ASP A 35 -1.69 -1.10 -9.74
CA ASP A 35 -0.82 -1.00 -8.56
C ASP A 35 -0.75 -2.30 -7.76
N LEU A 36 -1.85 -3.06 -7.65
CA LEU A 36 -1.90 -4.36 -6.98
C LEU A 36 -1.04 -5.44 -7.67
N VAL A 37 -0.81 -5.32 -8.98
CA VAL A 37 0.05 -6.25 -9.73
C VAL A 37 1.53 -5.91 -9.55
N SER A 38 1.87 -4.67 -9.21
CA SER A 38 3.24 -4.29 -8.89
C SER A 38 3.56 -4.65 -7.43
N SER A 39 4.27 -5.75 -7.22
CA SER A 39 4.85 -6.02 -5.90
C SER A 39 5.74 -4.83 -5.51
N TYR A 40 5.46 -4.19 -4.38
CA TYR A 40 6.29 -3.08 -3.90
C TYR A 40 7.75 -3.54 -3.75
N ILE A 41 8.64 -2.96 -4.55
CA ILE A 41 10.07 -3.26 -4.51
C ILE A 41 10.69 -2.31 -3.50
N LEU A 42 11.10 -2.86 -2.35
CA LEU A 42 11.84 -2.12 -1.34
C LEU A 42 13.08 -1.45 -1.97
N SER A 43 13.25 -0.16 -1.65
CA SER A 43 14.46 0.59 -1.91
C SER A 43 15.65 0.01 -1.14
N SER A 44 16.87 0.38 -1.55
CA SER A 44 18.08 -0.04 -0.83
C SER A 44 18.10 0.43 0.62
N GLU A 45 17.53 1.60 0.91
CA GLU A 45 17.48 2.15 2.27
C GLU A 45 16.49 1.39 3.16
N GLU A 46 15.32 1.03 2.62
CA GLU A 46 14.33 0.22 3.34
C GLU A 46 14.85 -1.18 3.63
N LYS A 47 15.50 -1.83 2.65
CA LYS A 47 16.15 -3.14 2.85
C LYS A 47 17.18 -3.08 3.97
N LYS A 48 18.04 -2.05 3.95
CA LYS A 48 19.07 -1.85 4.97
C LYS A 48 18.46 -1.59 6.35
N SER A 49 17.35 -0.86 6.43
CA SER A 49 16.65 -0.59 7.69
C SER A 49 16.04 -1.86 8.28
N ILE A 50 15.50 -2.73 7.43
CA ILE A 50 14.97 -4.05 7.85
C ILE A 50 16.11 -4.95 8.33
N GLU A 51 17.21 -5.04 7.58
CA GLU A 51 18.38 -5.83 7.97
C GLU A 51 18.93 -5.39 9.34
N LYS A 52 19.04 -4.08 9.56
CA LYS A 52 19.45 -3.52 10.85
C LYS A 52 18.48 -3.91 11.98
N GLY A 53 17.17 -3.84 11.74
CA GLY A 53 16.17 -4.25 12.72
C GLY A 53 16.27 -5.73 13.09
N LEU A 54 16.58 -6.60 12.11
CA LEU A 54 16.80 -8.03 12.35
C LEU A 54 18.07 -8.28 13.19
N GLU A 55 19.16 -7.56 12.89
CA GLU A 55 20.40 -7.60 13.66
C GLU A 55 20.18 -7.11 15.11
N ASP A 56 19.43 -6.02 15.29
CA ASP A 56 19.08 -5.47 16.60
C ASP A 56 18.31 -6.48 17.46
N ILE A 57 17.43 -7.30 16.86
CA ILE A 57 16.75 -8.39 17.57
C ILE A 57 17.75 -9.48 17.99
N GLN A 58 18.63 -9.90 17.08
CA GLN A 58 19.62 -10.96 17.35
C GLN A 58 20.59 -10.56 18.46
N GLU A 59 21.00 -9.30 18.50
CA GLU A 59 21.94 -8.77 19.48
C GLU A 59 21.24 -8.20 20.72
N ASN A 60 19.93 -8.46 20.86
CA ASN A 60 19.09 -8.06 21.99
C ASN A 60 19.10 -6.54 22.25
N ARG A 61 19.32 -5.74 21.20
CA ARG A 61 19.18 -4.28 21.16
C ARG A 61 17.73 -3.87 20.89
N VAL A 62 16.84 -4.35 21.73
CA VAL A 62 15.40 -4.06 21.65
C VAL A 62 15.01 -3.06 22.74
N TYR A 63 13.99 -2.26 22.45
CA TYR A 63 13.42 -1.35 23.43
C TYR A 63 12.24 -2.01 24.13
N SER A 64 12.14 -1.84 25.45
CA SER A 64 10.89 -2.07 26.16
C SER A 64 9.86 -1.02 25.76
N THR A 65 8.58 -1.30 26.04
CA THR A 65 7.49 -0.35 25.80
C THR A 65 7.79 1.01 26.44
N GLU A 66 8.28 1.04 27.68
CA GLU A 66 8.60 2.26 28.42
C GLU A 66 9.74 3.06 27.76
N GLN A 67 10.76 2.37 27.23
CA GLN A 67 11.87 3.00 26.53
C GLN A 67 11.43 3.57 25.18
N ALA A 68 10.60 2.85 24.45
CA ALA A 68 10.03 3.30 23.19
C ALA A 68 9.14 4.54 23.39
N GLU A 69 8.30 4.55 24.42
CA GLU A 69 7.49 5.72 24.78
C GLU A 69 8.33 6.94 25.14
N LYS A 70 9.44 6.73 25.87
CA LYS A 70 10.37 7.81 26.19
C LYS A 70 11.00 8.42 24.92
N LEU A 71 11.48 7.58 24.01
CA LEU A 71 12.03 8.03 22.73
C LEU A 71 11.00 8.79 21.90
N LEU A 72 9.76 8.30 21.85
CA LEU A 72 8.66 8.97 21.16
C LEU A 72 8.37 10.36 21.74
N ARG A 73 8.36 10.50 23.07
CA ARG A 73 8.18 11.79 23.74
C ARG A 73 9.31 12.78 23.40
N GLU A 74 10.55 12.32 23.46
CA GLU A 74 11.73 13.12 23.10
C GLU A 74 11.68 13.58 21.64
N TRP A 75 11.28 12.71 20.71
CA TRP A 75 11.11 13.06 19.29
C TRP A 75 9.98 14.05 19.06
N LEU A 76 8.87 13.93 19.80
CA LEU A 76 7.73 14.81 19.69
C LEU A 76 7.91 16.12 20.47
N GLY A 77 9.00 16.29 21.19
CA GLY A 77 9.29 17.48 22.01
C GLY A 77 8.29 17.69 23.16
N LYS A 78 7.72 16.60 23.70
CA LYS A 78 6.72 16.62 24.79
C LYS A 78 7.29 15.97 26.05
#